data_AF-B7PE26-F1
#
_entry.id   AF-B7PE26-F1
#
_cell.length_a   1.000
_cell.length_b   1.000
_cell.length_c   1.000
_cell.angle_alpha   90.00
_cell.angle_beta   90.00
_cell.angle_gamma   90.00
#
_symmetry.space_group_name_H-M   'P 1'
#
loop_
_entity.id
_entity.type
_entity.pdbx_description
1 polymer ?
#
loop_
_entity_poly.entity_id
_entity_poly.type
_entity_poly.pdbx_seq_one_letter_code
_entity_poly.pdbx_strand_id
1 'polypeptide(L)' 'ILIFATERNLSCLAQATTWFADGTFKVTPAQFYLLYTEHARVNGVVKPMVYRLLPNKSEATLK' A
#
# COMPACT_ATOMS: atom_id res chain seq x y z
N ILE A 1 -12.36 1.16 -3.77
CA ILE A 1 -11.02 0.99 -3.17
C ILE A 1 -11.10 1.55 -1.76
N LEU A 2 -10.57 0.84 -0.75
CA LEU A 2 -10.39 1.41 0.58
C LEU A 2 -8.91 1.66 0.80
N ILE A 3 -8.57 2.82 1.36
CA ILE A 3 -7.17 3.24 1.61
C ILE A 3 -7.03 3.58 3.08
N PHE A 4 -5.99 3.04 3.71
CA PHE A 4 -5.65 3.27 5.11
C PHE A 4 -4.23 3.79 5.23
N ALA A 5 -4.09 4.92 5.93
CA ALA A 5 -2.80 5.50 6.29
C ALA A 5 -2.97 6.40 7.52
N THR A 6 -1.87 6.65 8.23
CA THR A 6 -1.79 7.72 9.22
C THR A 6 -1.14 8.94 8.57
N GLU A 7 -1.40 10.14 9.09
CA GLU A 7 -0.74 11.37 8.62
C GLU A 7 0.79 11.28 8.70
N ARG A 8 1.30 10.61 9.75
CA ARG A 8 2.75 10.35 9.89
C ARG A 8 3.26 9.46 8.75
N ASN A 9 2.55 8.38 8.43
CA ASN A 9 2.96 7.49 7.34
C ASN A 9 2.94 8.21 5.99
N LEU A 10 1.92 9.03 5.74
CA LEU A 10 1.84 9.85 4.53
C LEU A 10 3.00 10.85 4.46
N SER A 11 3.34 11.48 5.59
CA SER A 11 4.48 12.39 5.69
C SER A 11 5.81 11.67 5.42
N CYS A 12 6.00 10.47 5.99
CA CYS A 12 7.17 9.63 5.73
C CYS A 12 7.28 9.22 4.25
N LEU A 13 6.15 8.85 3.64
CA LEU A 13 6.10 8.45 2.24
C LEU A 13 6.39 9.65 1.32
N ALA A 14 5.81 10.83 1.61
CA ALA A 14 6.05 12.05 0.84
C ALA A 14 7.51 12.54 0.90
N GLN A 15 8.22 12.29 2.00
CA GLN A 15 9.64 12.63 2.16
C GLN A 15 10.58 11.54 1.65
N ALA A 16 10.06 10.35 1.31
CA ALA A 16 10.89 9.23 0.88
C ALA A 16 11.45 9.48 -0.52
N THR A 17 12.76 9.28 -0.66
CA THR A 17 13.44 9.35 -1.97
C THR A 17 13.14 8.16 -2.87
N THR A 18 12.65 7.06 -2.30
CA THR A 18 12.30 5.84 -3.04
C THR A 18 11.06 5.22 -2.43
N TRP A 19 10.10 4.91 -3.29
CA TRP A 19 8.89 4.19 -2.94
C TRP A 19 9.04 2.75 -3.40
N PHE A 20 8.59 1.83 -2.56
CA PHE A 20 8.42 0.43 -2.92
C PHE A 20 6.94 0.10 -2.87
N ALA A 21 6.52 -0.92 -3.59
CA ALA A 21 5.17 -1.43 -3.46
C ALA A 21 5.15 -2.94 -3.56
N ASP A 22 4.21 -3.55 -2.86
CA ASP A 22 3.94 -4.98 -2.88
C ASP A 22 2.43 -5.22 -2.94
N GLY A 23 2.03 -6.37 -3.46
CA GLY A 23 0.63 -6.75 -3.62
C GLY A 23 0.43 -8.24 -3.38
N THR A 24 -0.51 -8.59 -2.52
CA THR A 24 -0.83 -9.99 -2.23
C THR A 24 -2.33 -10.30 -2.28
N PHE A 25 -2.65 -11.44 -2.90
CA PHE A 25 -4.00 -12.01 -2.97
C PHE A 25 -4.33 -12.94 -1.78
N LYS A 26 -3.34 -13.26 -0.95
CA LYS A 26 -3.42 -14.37 0.02
C LYS A 26 -4.17 -14.04 1.32
N VAL A 27 -4.28 -12.76 1.67
CA VAL A 27 -4.77 -12.29 2.98
C VAL A 27 -5.88 -11.23 2.87
N THR A 28 -6.62 -11.21 1.76
CA THR A 28 -7.71 -10.24 1.58
C THR A 28 -9.02 -10.74 2.17
N PRO A 29 -9.83 -9.85 2.80
CA PRO A 29 -11.21 -10.19 3.16
C PRO A 29 -12.00 -10.59 1.91
N ALA A 30 -13.05 -11.40 2.07
CA ALA A 30 -13.82 -11.95 0.94
C ALA A 30 -14.36 -10.89 -0.04
N GLN A 31 -14.56 -9.65 0.41
CA GLN A 31 -15.03 -8.53 -0.37
C GLN A 31 -13.93 -7.86 -1.23
N PHE A 32 -12.66 -8.25 -1.06
CA PHE A 32 -11.51 -7.64 -1.74
C PHE A 32 -10.63 -8.71 -2.38
N TYR A 33 -10.05 -8.35 -3.53
CA TYR A 33 -9.22 -9.26 -4.32
C TYR A 33 -7.74 -9.03 -4.07
N LEU A 34 -7.31 -7.81 -3.76
CA LEU A 34 -5.89 -7.50 -3.61
C LEU A 34 -5.67 -6.54 -2.43
N LEU A 35 -4.73 -6.91 -1.55
CA LEU A 35 -4.11 -5.99 -0.61
C LEU A 35 -2.83 -5.48 -1.26
N TYR A 36 -2.80 -4.18 -1.51
CA TYR A 36 -1.64 -3.49 -2.08
C TYR A 36 -1.07 -2.54 -1.03
N THR A 37 0.25 -2.48 -0.91
CA THR A 37 0.92 -1.63 0.08
C THR A 37 2.05 -0.84 -0.54
N GLU A 38 2.11 0.45 -0.23
CA GLU A 38 3.21 1.34 -0.57
C GLU A 38 4.11 1.50 0.65
N HIS A 39 5.42 1.45 0.43
CA HIS A 39 6.43 1.42 1.47
C HIS A 39 7.46 2.53 1.28
N ALA A 40 7.97 3.00 2.41
CA ALA A 40 9.11 3.91 2.48
C ALA A 40 10.22 3.29 3.32
N ARG A 41 11.47 3.71 3.07
CA ARG A 41 12.60 3.36 3.93
C ARG A 41 12.68 4.35 5.09
N VAL A 42 12.50 3.86 6.31
CA VAL A 42 12.58 4.65 7.55
C VAL A 42 13.63 4.01 8.44
N ASN A 43 14.65 4.79 8.81
CA ASN A 43 15.77 4.34 9.65
C ASN A 43 16.42 3.04 9.11
N GLY A 44 16.67 2.99 7.81
CA GLY A 44 17.31 1.86 7.16
C GLY A 44 16.39 0.67 6.86
N VAL A 45 15.15 0.65 7.33
CA VAL A 45 14.19 -0.45 7.17
C VAL A 45 13.04 -0.06 6.25
N VAL A 46 12.65 -0.94 5.33
CA VAL A 46 11.47 -0.75 4.47
C VAL A 46 10.22 -1.09 5.26
N LYS A 47 9.29 -0.14 5.35
CA LYS A 47 8.05 -0.29 6.13
C LYS A 47 6.84 0.11 5.28
N PRO A 48 5.71 -0.61 5.38
CA PRO A 48 4.46 -0.20 4.75
C PRO A 48 3.94 1.10 5.37
N MET A 49 3.57 2.04 4.49
CA MET A 49 3.06 3.36 4.84
C MET A 49 1.57 3.47 4.54
N VAL A 50 1.17 2.96 3.38
CA VAL A 50 -0.21 3.00 2.89
C VAL A 50 -0.66 1.58 2.59
N TYR A 51 -1.93 1.29 2.89
CA TYR A 51 -2.57 0.02 2.62
C TYR A 51 -3.82 0.26 1.80
N ARG A 52 -3.95 -0.46 0.69
CA ARG A 52 -5.08 -0.35 -0.24
C ARG A 52 -5.75 -1.71 -0.39
N LEU A 53 -7.06 -1.76 -0.12
CA LEU A 53 -7.90 -2.91 -0.42
C LEU A 53 -8.66 -2.66 -1.73
N LEU A 54 -8.34 -3.47 -2.74
CA LEU A 54 -8.86 -3.33 -4.10
C LEU A 54 -9.99 -4.35 -4.32
N PRO A 55 -11.18 -3.92 -4.75
CA PRO A 55 -12.35 -4.78 -4.88
C PRO A 55 -12.40 -5.58 -6.19
N ASN A 56 -11.43 -5.41 -7.09
CA ASN A 56 -11.39 -6.16 -8.36
C ASN A 56 -9.93 -6.26 -8.89
N LYS A 57 -9.73 -7.10 -9.91
CA LYS A 57 -8.43 -7.40 -10.53
C LYS A 57 -8.08 -6.54 -11.76
N SER A 58 -8.83 -5.47 -12.05
CA SER A 58 -8.60 -4.72 -13.29
C SER A 58 -7.26 -3.95 -13.23
N GLU A 59 -6.53 -3.93 -14.34
CA GLU A 59 -5.28 -3.17 -14.48
C GLU A 59 -5.48 -1.68 -14.16
N ALA A 60 -6.67 -1.15 -14.43
CA ALA A 60 -7.09 0.21 -14.09
C ALA A 60 -7.20 0.46 -12.57
N THR A 61 -7.36 -0.58 -11.76
CA THR A 61 -7.40 -0.48 -10.29
C THR A 61 -6.01 -0.67 -9.67
N LEU A 62 -5.05 -1.21 -10.44
CA LEU A 62 -3.67 -1.51 -10.01
C LEU A 62 -2.69 -0.34 -10.25
N LYS A 63 -3.04 0.63 -11.10
CA LYS A 63 -2.28 1.86 -11.36
C LYS A 63 -2.61 2.93 -10.32
#